data_AF-A0A7S3M3E0-F1
#
_entry.id   AF-A0A7S3M3E0-F1
#
_cell.length_a   1.000
_cell.length_b   1.000
_cell.length_c   1.000
_cell.angle_alpha   90.00
_cell.angle_beta   90.00
_cell.angle_gamma   90.00
#
_symmetry.space_group_name_H-M   'P 1'
#
loop_
_entity.id
_entity.type
_entity.pdbx_description
1 polymer ?
#
loop_
_entity_poly.entity_id
_entity_poly.type
_entity_poly.pdbx_seq_one_letter_code
_entity_poly.pdbx_strand_id
1 'polypeptide(L)'
;ALSRTNTRRSVHIGGWHQSSRSKMSTAALEARIEALETLNEVTTADYNESLDTIWMLLSMMLVFFMHAGFSMLECGTVRFKNTQNILTKNLFVVCAGFLCWYVFGFALAFGP
;
A
#
# COMPACT_ATOMS: atom_id res chain seq x y z
N ALA A 1 64.13 -47.93 -25.90
CA ALA A 1 64.22 -47.18 -24.62
C ALA A 1 64.63 -45.75 -24.96
N LEU A 2 63.92 -44.65 -24.70
CA LEU A 2 62.81 -44.22 -23.81
C LEU A 2 62.12 -43.04 -24.57
N SER A 3 60.79 -42.88 -24.68
CA SER A 3 59.73 -42.55 -23.71
C SER A 3 59.98 -41.33 -22.81
N ARG A 4 59.17 -40.27 -23.05
CA ARG A 4 58.85 -39.07 -22.23
C ARG A 4 59.97 -38.01 -22.18
N THR A 5 59.70 -36.72 -22.40
CA THR A 5 58.80 -35.91 -21.57
C THR A 5 58.21 -34.70 -22.30
N ASN A 6 56.88 -34.61 -22.16
CA ASN A 6 56.00 -33.47 -22.37
C ASN A 6 56.46 -32.20 -21.64
N THR A 7 56.87 -31.16 -22.37
CA THR A 7 57.17 -29.83 -21.83
C THR A 7 55.91 -28.96 -21.86
N ARG A 8 55.03 -29.14 -20.87
CA ARG A 8 54.00 -28.15 -20.53
C ARG A 8 54.67 -26.91 -19.93
N ARG A 9 54.69 -25.79 -20.67
CA ARG A 9 54.67 -24.44 -20.09
C ARG A 9 53.93 -23.48 -21.02
N SER A 10 52.60 -23.51 -20.94
CA SER A 10 51.81 -22.33 -21.29
C SER A 10 51.76 -21.45 -20.05
N VAL A 11 52.65 -20.46 -20.01
CA VAL A 11 52.66 -19.43 -18.97
C VAL A 11 51.63 -18.38 -19.38
N HIS A 12 50.39 -18.60 -18.97
CA HIS A 12 49.31 -17.63 -19.13
C HIS A 12 49.33 -16.67 -17.94
N ILE A 13 50.34 -15.80 -17.89
CA ILE A 13 50.44 -14.70 -16.92
C ILE A 13 49.99 -13.42 -17.61
N GLY A 14 48.79 -12.92 -17.29
CA GLY A 14 48.32 -11.63 -17.80
C GLY A 14 46.82 -11.37 -17.79
N GLY A 15 45.97 -12.40 -17.66
CA GLY A 15 44.50 -12.22 -17.74
C GLY A 15 43.77 -11.92 -16.42
N TRP A 16 44.38 -12.22 -15.27
CA TRP A 16 43.66 -12.31 -13.99
C TRP A 16 43.53 -10.99 -13.22
N HIS A 17 44.27 -9.94 -13.60
CA HIS A 17 44.30 -8.70 -12.84
C HIS A 17 43.38 -7.60 -13.39
N GLN A 18 43.05 -7.65 -14.69
CA GLN A 18 42.06 -6.77 -15.32
C GLN A 18 40.63 -7.28 -15.06
N SER A 19 40.42 -8.60 -15.06
CA SER A 19 39.12 -9.23 -14.83
C SER A 19 38.63 -9.05 -13.39
N SER A 20 39.50 -9.14 -12.39
CA SER A 20 39.11 -8.92 -10.99
C SER A 20 38.74 -7.47 -10.70
N ARG A 21 39.40 -6.50 -11.35
CA ARG A 21 39.13 -5.07 -11.14
C ARG A 21 37.85 -4.60 -11.84
N SER A 22 37.54 -5.13 -13.03
CA SER A 22 36.26 -4.86 -13.71
C SER A 22 35.09 -5.53 -12.97
N LYS A 23 35.25 -6.79 -12.54
CA LYS A 23 34.26 -7.51 -11.71
C LYS A 23 33.99 -6.82 -10.38
N MET A 24 35.00 -6.21 -9.77
CA MET A 24 34.86 -5.45 -8.52
C MET A 24 34.07 -4.15 -8.73
N SER A 25 34.21 -3.51 -9.88
CA SER A 25 33.41 -2.33 -10.26
C SER A 25 31.95 -2.69 -10.61
N THR A 26 31.71 -3.84 -11.25
CA THR A 26 30.35 -4.30 -11.56
C THR A 26 29.62 -4.79 -10.32
N ALA A 27 30.28 -5.50 -9.41
CA ALA A 27 29.70 -5.91 -8.13
C ALA A 27 29.30 -4.70 -7.25
N ALA A 28 30.13 -3.64 -7.26
CA ALA A 28 29.78 -2.39 -6.57
C ALA A 28 28.62 -1.65 -7.26
N LEU A 29 28.46 -1.77 -8.58
CA LEU A 29 27.34 -1.21 -9.32
C LEU A 29 26.05 -2.01 -9.06
N GLU A 30 26.13 -3.33 -9.03
CA GLU A 30 25.03 -4.25 -8.72
C GLU A 30 24.49 -4.00 -7.31
N ALA A 31 25.38 -3.89 -6.30
CA ALA A 31 24.98 -3.55 -4.93
C ALA A 31 24.32 -2.16 -4.83
N ARG A 32 24.71 -1.19 -5.67
CA ARG A 32 24.09 0.14 -5.74
C ARG A 32 22.73 0.10 -6.43
N ILE A 33 22.55 -0.74 -7.44
CA ILE A 33 21.25 -0.94 -8.11
C ILE A 33 20.27 -1.58 -7.14
N GLU A 34 20.68 -2.61 -6.40
CA GLU A 34 19.86 -3.24 -5.35
C GLU A 34 19.49 -2.23 -4.25
N ALA A 35 20.45 -1.40 -3.81
CA ALA A 35 20.15 -0.32 -2.87
C ALA A 35 19.17 0.73 -3.44
N LEU A 36 19.26 1.07 -4.73
CA LEU A 36 18.31 2.00 -5.35
C LEU A 36 16.92 1.39 -5.55
N GLU A 37 16.85 0.09 -5.87
CA GLU A 37 15.61 -0.64 -6.04
C GLU A 37 14.85 -0.74 -4.70
N THR A 38 15.56 -1.08 -3.61
CA THR A 38 14.98 -1.09 -2.26
C THR A 38 14.49 0.29 -1.83
N LEU A 39 15.25 1.36 -2.12
CA LEU A 39 14.81 2.73 -1.84
C LEU A 39 13.57 3.11 -2.66
N ASN A 40 13.48 2.67 -3.92
CA ASN A 40 12.32 2.90 -4.76
C ASN A 40 11.10 2.12 -4.25
N GLU A 41 11.25 0.86 -3.84
CA GLU A 41 10.18 0.06 -3.24
C GLU A 41 9.64 0.73 -1.96
N VAL A 42 10.51 1.13 -1.03
CA VAL A 42 10.10 1.84 0.19
C VAL A 42 9.36 3.13 -0.16
N THR A 43 9.94 3.94 -1.04
CA THR A 43 9.35 5.22 -1.47
C THR A 43 7.97 5.02 -2.11
N THR A 44 7.79 3.99 -2.95
CA THR A 44 6.47 3.69 -3.54
C THR A 44 5.47 3.13 -2.53
N ALA A 45 5.91 2.36 -1.53
CA ALA A 45 5.06 1.87 -0.45
C ALA A 45 4.49 3.03 0.39
N ASP A 46 5.31 4.02 0.75
CA ASP A 46 4.88 5.20 1.51
C ASP A 46 3.76 5.98 0.78
N TYR A 47 3.85 6.10 -0.55
CA TYR A 47 2.82 6.78 -1.35
C TYR A 47 1.54 5.95 -1.48
N ASN A 48 1.65 4.63 -1.60
CA ASN A 48 0.48 3.76 -1.71
C ASN A 48 -0.37 3.82 -0.43
N GLU A 49 0.24 3.74 0.75
CA GLU A 49 -0.49 3.86 2.03
C GLU A 49 -1.22 5.20 2.18
N SER A 50 -0.56 6.28 1.75
CA SER A 50 -1.14 7.63 1.77
C SER A 50 -2.35 7.73 0.83
N LEU A 51 -2.24 7.19 -0.38
CA LEU A 51 -3.32 7.18 -1.37
C LEU A 51 -4.48 6.28 -0.94
N ASP A 52 -4.19 5.10 -0.37
CA ASP A 52 -5.19 4.18 0.17
C ASP A 52 -5.98 4.84 1.31
N THR A 53 -5.30 5.58 2.18
CA THR A 53 -5.96 6.33 3.26
C THR A 53 -6.89 7.40 2.70
N ILE A 54 -6.44 8.19 1.72
CA ILE A 54 -7.27 9.22 1.07
C ILE A 54 -8.47 8.59 0.37
N TRP A 55 -8.26 7.46 -0.32
CA TRP A 55 -9.32 6.72 -1.00
C TRP A 55 -10.37 6.19 -0.01
N MET A 56 -9.95 5.67 1.14
CA MET A 56 -10.84 5.21 2.20
C MET A 56 -11.64 6.37 2.82
N LEU A 57 -11.02 7.54 3.03
CA LEU A 57 -11.71 8.73 3.51
C LEU A 57 -12.72 9.26 2.49
N LEU A 58 -12.37 9.25 1.21
CA LEU A 58 -13.29 9.62 0.13
C LEU A 58 -14.49 8.66 0.08
N SER A 59 -14.23 7.36 0.15
CA SER A 59 -15.26 6.32 0.20
C SER A 59 -16.18 6.50 1.40
N MET A 60 -15.64 6.80 2.57
CA MET A 60 -16.42 7.10 3.77
C MET A 60 -17.35 8.31 3.56
N MET A 61 -16.85 9.38 2.93
CA MET A 61 -17.65 10.57 2.63
C MET A 61 -18.80 10.27 1.65
N LEU A 62 -18.56 9.42 0.64
CA LEU A 62 -19.58 8.98 -0.30
C LEU A 62 -20.68 8.15 0.38
N VAL A 63 -20.32 7.27 1.31
CA VAL A 63 -21.29 6.46 2.07
C VAL A 63 -22.12 7.34 3.01
N PHE A 64 -21.50 8.31 3.69
CA PHE A 64 -22.24 9.27 4.53
C PHE A 64 -23.27 10.07 3.72
N PHE A 65 -22.95 10.39 2.47
CA PHE A 65 -23.86 11.09 1.56
C PHE A 65 -25.13 10.27 1.24
N MET A 66 -25.09 8.93 1.31
CA MET A 66 -26.27 8.07 1.11
C MET A 66 -27.34 8.29 2.20
N HIS A 67 -26.91 8.41 3.45
CA HIS A 67 -27.80 8.65 4.57
C HIS A 67 -28.40 10.07 4.53
N ALA A 68 -27.60 11.06 4.16
CA ALA A 68 -28.06 12.42 3.94
C ALA A 68 -29.06 12.51 2.77
N GLY A 69 -28.80 11.78 1.67
CA GLY A 69 -29.67 11.72 0.50
C GLY A 69 -31.04 11.14 0.81
N PHE A 70 -31.10 10.00 1.52
CA PHE A 70 -32.38 9.42 1.97
C PHE A 70 -33.14 10.34 2.92
N SER A 71 -32.44 10.96 3.87
CA SER A 71 -33.05 11.91 4.80
C SER A 71 -33.70 13.10 4.07
N MET A 72 -33.04 13.62 3.03
CA MET A 72 -33.57 14.72 2.22
C MET A 72 -34.83 14.32 1.45
N LEU A 73 -34.83 13.13 0.83
CA LEU A 73 -35.98 12.61 0.09
C LEU A 73 -37.18 12.35 1.01
N GLU A 74 -36.96 11.73 2.17
CA GLU A 74 -38.03 11.50 3.14
C GLU A 74 -38.60 12.81 3.67
N CYS A 75 -37.74 13.77 4.04
CA CYS A 75 -38.16 15.08 4.54
C CYS A 75 -38.91 15.94 3.51
N GLY A 76 -38.59 15.78 2.21
CA GLY A 76 -39.25 16.49 1.12
C GLY A 76 -40.66 16.02 0.81
N THR A 77 -41.03 14.79 1.21
CA THR A 77 -42.36 14.22 0.94
C THR A 77 -43.38 14.49 2.06
N VAL A 78 -42.93 14.94 3.23
CA VAL A 78 -43.79 15.22 4.40
C VAL A 78 -44.09 16.71 4.58
N ARG A 79 -45.26 17.00 5.16
CA ARG A 79 -45.67 18.36 5.52
C ARG A 79 -44.64 19.01 6.43
N PHE A 80 -44.27 20.24 6.12
CA PHE A 80 -43.32 21.10 6.85
C PHE A 80 -43.45 21.04 8.39
N LYS A 81 -44.68 20.94 8.90
CA LYS A 81 -44.96 20.89 10.34
C LYS A 81 -44.46 19.62 11.04
N ASN A 82 -44.24 18.53 10.30
CA ASN A 82 -43.77 17.24 10.84
C ASN A 82 -42.39 16.82 10.28
N THR A 83 -41.88 17.52 9.27
CA THR A 83 -40.56 17.28 8.65
C THR A 83 -39.43 17.28 9.68
N GLN A 84 -39.43 18.24 10.62
CA GLN A 84 -38.40 18.31 11.67
C GLN A 84 -38.40 17.05 12.56
N ASN A 85 -39.57 16.49 12.86
CA ASN A 85 -39.68 15.32 13.73
C ASN A 85 -39.22 14.02 13.05
N ILE A 86 -39.14 14.01 11.72
CA ILE A 86 -38.65 12.90 10.90
C ILE A 86 -37.15 13.05 10.63
N LEU A 87 -36.70 14.27 10.34
CA LEU A 87 -35.28 14.59 10.13
C LEU A 87 -34.45 14.23 11.37
N THR A 88 -34.92 14.59 12.57
CA THR A 88 -34.22 14.28 13.82
C THR A 88 -34.11 12.77 14.05
N LYS A 89 -35.13 11.98 13.68
CA LYS A 89 -35.06 10.52 13.79
C LYS A 89 -34.03 9.93 12.82
N ASN A 90 -34.03 10.40 11.58
CA ASN A 90 -33.05 9.98 10.58
C ASN A 90 -31.62 10.31 11.01
N LEU A 91 -31.37 11.54 11.48
CA LEU A 91 -30.07 11.92 12.01
C LEU A 91 -29.66 11.09 13.23
N PHE A 92 -30.60 10.83 14.14
CA PHE A 92 -30.34 10.03 15.33
C PHE A 92 -29.95 8.59 14.97
N VAL A 93 -30.59 7.97 13.98
CA VAL A 93 -30.25 6.62 13.52
C VAL A 93 -28.85 6.56 12.93
N VAL A 94 -28.45 7.57 12.13
CA VAL A 94 -27.09 7.64 11.57
C VAL A 94 -26.05 7.77 12.67
N CYS A 95 -26.23 8.72 13.60
CA CYS A 95 -25.29 8.92 14.71
C CYS A 95 -25.23 7.71 15.65
N ALA A 96 -26.38 7.16 16.05
CA ALA A 96 -26.45 5.98 16.89
C ALA A 96 -25.88 4.75 16.20
N GLY A 97 -26.08 4.60 14.88
CA GLY A 97 -25.48 3.54 14.07
C GLY A 97 -23.95 3.57 14.09
N PHE A 98 -23.35 4.75 13.88
CA PHE A 98 -21.90 4.92 13.99
C PHE A 98 -21.37 4.63 15.39
N LEU A 99 -22.05 5.13 16.44
CA LEU A 99 -21.66 4.86 17.83
C LEU A 99 -21.77 3.36 18.18
N CYS A 100 -22.87 2.71 17.78
CA CYS A 100 -23.06 1.27 17.99
C CYS A 100 -21.99 0.45 17.24
N TRP A 101 -21.64 0.84 16.02
CA TRP A 101 -20.56 0.19 15.28
C TRP A 101 -19.19 0.38 15.95
N TYR A 102 -18.91 1.57 16.49
CA TYR A 102 -17.67 1.84 17.20
C TYR A 102 -17.54 1.03 18.50
N VAL A 103 -18.61 0.97 19.31
CA VAL A 103 -18.59 0.32 20.64
C VAL A 103 -18.73 -1.20 20.55
N PHE A 104 -19.63 -1.69 19.70
CA PHE A 104 -19.97 -3.12 19.61
C PHE A 104 -19.60 -3.72 18.26
N GLY A 105 -19.75 -2.97 17.17
CA GLY A 105 -19.50 -3.47 15.81
C GLY A 105 -18.06 -3.90 15.57
N PHE A 106 -17.08 -3.11 16.00
CA PHE A 106 -15.67 -3.47 15.87
C PHE A 106 -15.33 -4.75 16.67
N ALA A 107 -15.84 -4.83 17.90
CA ALA A 107 -15.62 -5.99 18.77
C ALA A 107 -16.31 -7.28 18.29
N LEU A 108 -17.44 -7.16 17.58
CA LEU A 108 -18.19 -8.31 17.05
C LEU A 108 -17.70 -8.75 15.66
N ALA A 109 -17.32 -7.82 14.79
CA ALA A 109 -16.89 -8.13 13.42
C ALA A 109 -15.41 -8.52 13.33
N PHE A 110 -14.56 -7.92 14.16
CA PHE A 110 -13.12 -8.19 14.24
C PHE A 110 -12.72 -8.74 15.61
N GLY A 111 -13.69 -9.32 16.33
CA GLY A 111 -13.39 -10.16 17.50
C GLY A 111 -12.47 -11.33 17.12
N PRO A 112 -11.75 -11.92 18.08
CA PRO A 112 -10.72 -12.93 17.83
C PRO A 112 -11.20 -14.09 16.94
#